data_AF-A0A924H5A2-F1
#
_entry.id   AF-A0A924H5A2-F1
#
_cell.length_a   1.000
_cell.length_b   1.000
_cell.length_c   1.000
_cell.angle_alpha   90.00
_cell.angle_beta   90.00
_cell.angle_gamma   90.00
#
_symmetry.space_group_name_H-M   'P 1'
#
loop_
_entity.id
_entity.type
_entity.pdbx_description
1 polymer ?
#
loop_
_entity_poly.entity_id
_entity_poly.type
_entity_poly.pdbx_seq_one_letter_code
_entity_poly.pdbx_strand_id
1 'polypeptide(L)'
;PLFDENNNLNETVGIKKIREYVWFTETRIPTPALPEGEGATTEKVYLGTHNDTAYYFIYEKDNLTTLDYDSLAQYVQQKAERYIIYADNCLLPETFMRDKNIEFKKIPRDITRF
;
A
#
# COMPACT_ATOMS: atom_id res chain seq x y z
N PRO A 1 -0.70 20.22 -2.01
CA PRO A 1 -0.92 19.62 -0.67
C PRO A 1 -1.20 18.13 -0.83
N LEU A 2 -0.77 17.26 0.11
CA LEU A 2 -0.84 15.79 -0.01
C LEU A 2 -2.28 15.26 0.10
N PHE A 3 -3.10 15.95 0.88
CA PHE A 3 -4.54 15.78 0.94
C PHE A 3 -5.24 16.98 0.29
N ASP A 4 -6.40 16.76 -0.31
CA ASP A 4 -7.27 17.83 -0.79
C ASP A 4 -8.06 18.47 0.38
N GLU A 5 -8.91 19.46 0.06
CA GLU A 5 -9.71 20.18 1.07
C GLU A 5 -10.68 19.28 1.84
N ASN A 6 -10.92 18.06 1.35
CA ASN A 6 -11.79 17.04 1.93
C ASN A 6 -11.00 15.96 2.69
N ASN A 7 -9.71 16.17 2.96
CA ASN A 7 -8.79 15.17 3.56
C ASN A 7 -8.58 13.91 2.72
N ASN A 8 -8.84 13.96 1.42
CA ASN A 8 -8.60 12.82 0.55
C ASN A 8 -7.26 12.91 -0.13
N LEU A 9 -6.73 11.74 -0.47
CA LEU A 9 -5.50 11.61 -1.19
C LEU A 9 -5.54 12.42 -2.49
N ASN A 10 -4.73 13.47 -2.60
CA ASN A 10 -4.76 14.34 -3.76
C ASN A 10 -4.07 13.63 -4.95
N GLU A 11 -4.88 13.14 -5.89
CA GLU A 11 -4.43 12.36 -7.04
C GLU A 11 -3.54 13.14 -8.02
N THR A 12 -3.53 14.48 -7.94
CA THR A 12 -2.64 15.35 -8.74
C THR A 12 -1.19 15.34 -8.24
N VAL A 13 -0.96 14.87 -7.01
CA VAL A 13 0.37 14.82 -6.38
C VAL A 13 1.19 13.62 -6.89
N GLY A 14 0.53 12.67 -7.56
CA GLY A 14 1.13 11.49 -8.16
C GLY A 14 1.38 10.37 -7.15
N ILE A 15 1.22 9.12 -7.62
CA ILE A 15 1.37 7.91 -6.79
C ILE A 15 2.72 7.85 -6.06
N LYS A 16 3.76 8.48 -6.63
CA LYS A 16 5.10 8.59 -6.03
C LYS A 16 5.05 9.22 -4.64
N LYS A 17 4.48 10.43 -4.49
CA LYS A 17 4.46 11.12 -3.18
C LYS A 17 3.62 10.41 -2.13
N ILE A 18 2.55 9.74 -2.56
CA ILE A 18 1.72 8.93 -1.66
C ILE A 18 2.54 7.78 -1.10
N ARG A 19 3.29 7.07 -1.96
CA ARG A 19 4.19 6.00 -1.52
C ARG A 19 5.27 6.51 -0.57
N GLU A 20 5.85 7.68 -0.85
CA GLU A 20 6.82 8.32 0.05
C GLU A 20 6.19 8.63 1.41
N TYR A 21 4.96 9.15 1.42
CA TYR A 21 4.23 9.46 2.65
C TYR A 21 3.90 8.20 3.46
N VAL A 22 3.40 7.15 2.82
CA VAL A 22 3.11 5.86 3.47
C VAL A 22 4.39 5.28 4.07
N TRP A 23 5.47 5.23 3.27
CA TRP A 23 6.77 4.76 3.74
C TRP A 23 7.27 5.56 4.95
N PHE A 24 7.24 6.90 4.86
CA PHE A 24 7.70 7.77 5.93
C PHE A 24 6.84 7.64 7.19
N THR A 25 5.53 7.48 7.05
CA THR A 25 4.61 7.34 8.21
C THR A 25 4.93 6.07 9.00
N GLU A 26 5.22 4.99 8.30
CA GLU A 26 5.49 3.69 8.92
C GLU A 26 6.91 3.52 9.42
N THR A 27 7.90 3.96 8.64
CA THR A 27 9.33 3.74 8.95
C THR A 27 9.97 4.92 9.66
N ARG A 28 9.36 6.11 9.59
CA ARG A 28 9.95 7.41 9.99
C ARG A 28 11.26 7.72 9.27
N ILE A 29 11.52 7.06 8.15
CA ILE A 29 12.74 7.25 7.36
C ILE A 29 12.41 8.11 6.13
N PRO A 30 13.12 9.23 5.91
CA PRO A 30 13.03 9.98 4.66
C PRO A 30 13.48 9.07 3.51
N THR A 31 12.61 8.96 2.50
CA THR A 31 12.49 7.95 1.45
C THR A 31 13.79 7.21 1.05
N PRO A 32 13.80 5.86 0.95
CA PRO A 32 14.73 5.18 0.05
C PRO A 32 14.34 5.55 -1.38
N ALA A 33 15.32 5.74 -2.26
CA ALA A 33 15.06 5.90 -3.68
C ALA A 33 14.28 4.67 -4.18
N LEU A 34 12.95 4.78 -4.30
CA LEU A 34 12.14 3.77 -4.97
C LEU A 34 12.64 3.71 -6.42
N PRO A 35 13.05 2.55 -6.93
CA PRO A 35 13.58 2.46 -8.28
C PRO A 35 12.53 3.00 -9.26
N GLU A 36 12.89 4.05 -10.00
CA GLU A 36 12.15 4.52 -11.16
C GLU A 36 12.31 3.46 -12.27
N GLY A 37 11.53 2.40 -12.16
CA GLY A 37 11.48 1.31 -13.13
C GLY A 37 10.11 1.22 -13.78
N GLU A 38 10.04 1.47 -15.08
CA GLU A 38 8.94 1.02 -15.92
C GLU A 38 9.05 -0.50 -16.09
N GLY A 39 8.61 -1.26 -15.10
CA GLY A 39 8.68 -2.72 -15.13
C GLY A 39 8.08 -3.31 -13.86
N ALA A 40 7.40 -4.45 -14.00
CA ALA A 40 6.79 -5.25 -12.95
C ALA A 40 5.70 -4.58 -12.09
N THR A 41 4.46 -5.03 -12.25
CA THR A 41 3.31 -4.69 -11.39
C THR A 41 3.55 -4.99 -9.91
N THR A 42 4.44 -5.95 -9.60
CA THR A 42 4.92 -6.27 -8.25
C THR A 42 5.91 -5.24 -7.68
N GLU A 43 6.82 -4.70 -8.50
CA GLU A 43 7.73 -3.61 -8.08
C GLU A 43 6.98 -2.29 -7.88
N LYS A 44 5.82 -2.13 -8.52
CA LYS A 44 4.94 -0.98 -8.29
C LYS A 44 4.27 -1.00 -6.92
N VAL A 45 3.93 -2.17 -6.36
CA VAL A 45 3.19 -2.23 -5.10
C VAL A 45 4.10 -2.36 -3.88
N TYR A 46 5.26 -2.99 -4.02
CA TYR A 46 6.19 -3.15 -2.89
C TYR A 46 6.95 -1.85 -2.62
N LEU A 47 6.87 -1.34 -1.39
CA LEU A 47 7.55 -0.12 -0.96
C LEU A 47 8.96 -0.38 -0.43
N GLY A 48 9.18 -1.58 0.11
CA GLY A 48 10.43 -1.96 0.76
C GLY A 48 10.19 -2.76 2.04
N THR A 49 11.27 -3.20 2.67
CA THR A 49 11.26 -3.89 3.96
C THR A 49 12.10 -3.10 4.95
N HIS A 50 11.60 -2.92 6.16
CA HIS A 50 12.30 -2.26 7.26
C HIS A 50 11.91 -2.91 8.59
N ASN A 51 12.88 -3.16 9.48
CA ASN A 51 12.67 -3.88 10.75
C ASN A 51 11.85 -5.18 10.57
N ASP A 52 12.28 -6.03 9.63
CA ASP A 52 11.64 -7.30 9.29
C ASP A 52 10.14 -7.18 8.93
N THR A 53 9.70 -5.98 8.58
CA THR A 53 8.35 -5.65 8.15
C THR A 53 8.37 -5.25 6.69
N ALA A 54 7.65 -5.98 5.84
CA ALA A 54 7.50 -5.65 4.43
C ALA A 54 6.27 -4.76 4.23
N TYR A 55 6.45 -3.70 3.45
CA TYR A 55 5.43 -2.68 3.21
C TYR A 55 4.94 -2.75 1.77
N TYR A 56 3.62 -2.79 1.61
CA TYR A 56 2.95 -2.89 0.32
C TYR A 56 1.86 -1.82 0.19
N PHE A 57 1.79 -1.22 -0.98
CA PHE A 57 0.81 -0.22 -1.37
C PHE A 57 0.14 -0.65 -2.67
N ILE A 58 -0.95 -1.39 -2.54
CA ILE A 58 -1.78 -1.88 -3.65
C ILE A 58 -2.79 -0.76 -3.95
N TYR A 59 -2.54 -0.02 -5.03
CA TYR A 59 -3.37 1.12 -5.41
C TYR A 59 -3.36 1.32 -6.93
N GLU A 60 -4.54 1.49 -7.50
CA GLU A 60 -4.76 1.89 -8.88
C GLU A 60 -5.55 3.18 -8.92
N LYS A 61 -5.16 4.14 -9.76
CA LYS A 61 -5.81 5.45 -9.82
C LYS A 61 -7.29 5.35 -10.24
N ASP A 62 -7.57 4.58 -11.29
CA ASP A 62 -8.90 4.56 -11.90
C ASP A 62 -9.79 3.41 -11.38
N ASN A 63 -9.23 2.51 -10.59
CA ASN A 63 -9.91 1.30 -10.08
C ASN A 63 -9.79 1.16 -8.57
N LEU A 64 -10.83 0.55 -7.97
CA LEU A 64 -10.77 0.11 -6.58
C LEU A 64 -9.93 -1.16 -6.49
N THR A 65 -9.01 -1.15 -5.54
CA THR A 65 -8.13 -2.28 -5.24
C THR A 65 -8.64 -3.06 -4.04
N THR A 66 -8.50 -4.37 -4.07
CA THR A 66 -8.98 -5.24 -3.01
C THR A 66 -7.89 -6.22 -2.61
N LEU A 67 -7.61 -6.30 -1.32
CA LEU A 67 -6.73 -7.32 -0.78
C LEU A 67 -7.52 -8.62 -0.59
N ASP A 68 -7.30 -9.57 -1.48
CA ASP A 68 -7.81 -10.93 -1.45
C ASP A 68 -6.67 -11.95 -1.57
N TYR A 69 -7.00 -13.24 -1.62
CA TYR A 69 -6.00 -14.31 -1.70
C TYR A 69 -5.16 -14.25 -2.98
N ASP A 70 -5.78 -13.92 -4.12
CA ASP A 70 -5.11 -13.78 -5.41
C ASP A 70 -4.14 -12.59 -5.40
N SER A 71 -4.60 -11.42 -4.95
CA SER A 71 -3.76 -10.22 -4.82
C SER A 71 -2.61 -10.45 -3.85
N LEU A 72 -2.86 -11.13 -2.74
CA LEU A 72 -1.82 -11.49 -1.78
C LEU A 72 -0.75 -12.36 -2.44
N ALA A 73 -1.15 -13.43 -3.13
CA ALA A 73 -0.21 -14.33 -3.81
C ALA A 73 0.55 -13.65 -4.96
N GLN A 74 -0.11 -12.71 -5.66
CA GLN A 74 0.47 -11.96 -6.76
C GLN A 74 1.51 -10.95 -6.27
N TYR A 75 1.18 -10.18 -5.23
CA TYR A 75 1.94 -9.00 -4.82
C TYR A 75 2.91 -9.25 -3.66
N VAL A 76 2.55 -10.12 -2.73
CA VAL A 76 3.34 -10.38 -1.51
C VAL A 76 4.26 -11.57 -1.74
N GLN A 77 5.37 -11.31 -2.42
CA GLN A 77 6.39 -12.31 -2.73
C GLN A 77 7.61 -12.25 -1.81
N GLN A 78 7.80 -11.15 -1.07
CA GLN A 78 8.95 -11.02 -0.18
C GLN A 78 8.70 -11.71 1.15
N LYS A 79 9.74 -12.31 1.71
CA LYS A 79 9.67 -12.94 3.02
C LYS A 79 10.04 -11.94 4.10
N ALA A 80 9.11 -11.68 4.99
CA ALA A 80 9.25 -10.82 6.17
C ALA A 80 8.55 -11.45 7.38
N GLU A 81 8.86 -10.97 8.59
CA GLU A 81 8.16 -11.39 9.82
C GLU A 81 6.78 -10.74 9.93
N ARG A 82 6.61 -9.55 9.37
CA ARG A 82 5.35 -8.81 9.35
C ARG A 82 5.10 -8.19 8.00
N TYR A 83 3.83 -8.03 7.65
CA TYR A 83 3.39 -7.44 6.39
C TYR A 83 2.41 -6.31 6.68
N ILE A 84 2.69 -5.11 6.17
CA ILE A 84 1.74 -3.99 6.22
C ILE A 84 1.29 -3.71 4.80
N ILE A 85 0.01 -3.92 4.55
CA ILE A 85 -0.58 -3.86 3.21
C ILE A 85 -1.68 -2.81 3.17
N TYR A 86 -1.50 -1.83 2.29
CA TYR A 86 -2.49 -0.81 1.99
C TYR A 86 -3.28 -1.19 0.74
N ALA A 87 -4.61 -1.15 0.84
CA ALA A 87 -5.54 -1.29 -0.28
C ALA A 87 -6.87 -0.57 0.02
N ASP A 88 -7.77 -0.46 -0.96
CA ASP A 88 -9.09 0.17 -0.73
C ASP A 88 -10.03 -0.72 0.09
N ASN A 89 -10.03 -2.02 -0.20
CA ASN A 89 -10.83 -3.03 0.49
C ASN A 89 -9.98 -4.22 0.94
N CYS A 90 -10.49 -4.98 1.91
CA CYS A 90 -9.91 -6.25 2.33
C CYS A 90 -11.00 -7.32 2.40
N LEU A 91 -10.78 -8.44 1.71
CA LEU A 91 -11.63 -9.62 1.73
C LEU A 91 -10.98 -10.79 2.48
N LEU A 92 -9.75 -10.61 2.97
CA LEU A 92 -9.08 -11.63 3.78
C LEU A 92 -9.71 -11.70 5.18
N PRO A 93 -9.95 -12.91 5.72
CA PRO A 93 -10.38 -13.07 7.10
C PRO A 93 -9.34 -12.52 8.08
N GLU A 94 -9.80 -11.88 9.16
CA GLU A 94 -8.91 -11.37 10.22
C GLU A 94 -8.03 -12.47 10.82
N THR A 95 -8.58 -13.67 10.99
CA THR A 95 -7.84 -14.84 11.49
C THR A 95 -6.68 -15.23 10.59
N PHE A 96 -6.89 -15.20 9.27
CA PHE A 96 -5.84 -15.48 8.28
C PHE A 96 -4.77 -14.39 8.30
N MET A 97 -5.19 -13.12 8.35
CA MET A 97 -4.25 -12.00 8.42
C MET A 97 -3.39 -12.10 9.67
N ARG A 98 -3.99 -12.39 10.83
CA ARG A 98 -3.27 -12.57 12.10
C ARG A 98 -2.29 -13.74 12.08
N ASP A 99 -2.69 -14.90 11.52
CA ASP A 99 -1.83 -16.08 11.37
C ASP A 99 -0.59 -15.81 10.50
N LYS A 100 -0.75 -14.95 9.50
CA LYS A 100 0.30 -14.57 8.55
C LYS A 100 1.03 -13.28 8.91
N ASN A 101 0.78 -12.71 10.09
CA ASN A 101 1.34 -11.43 10.54
C ASN A 101 1.09 -10.29 9.53
N ILE A 102 -0.07 -10.31 8.87
CA ILE A 102 -0.53 -9.29 7.93
C ILE A 102 -1.38 -8.27 8.69
N GLU A 103 -1.06 -6.99 8.47
CA GLU A 103 -1.86 -5.86 8.90
C GLU A 103 -2.39 -5.13 7.68
N PHE A 104 -3.72 -5.11 7.55
CA PHE A 104 -4.39 -4.34 6.51
C PHE A 104 -4.61 -2.90 6.97
N LYS A 105 -4.25 -1.93 6.11
CA LYS A 105 -4.54 -0.51 6.29
C LYS A 105 -5.36 0.02 5.12
N LYS A 106 -6.55 0.52 5.43
CA LYS A 106 -7.43 1.08 4.41
C LYS A 106 -6.86 2.39 3.86
N ILE A 107 -6.83 2.52 2.54
CA ILE A 107 -6.50 3.79 1.89
C ILE A 107 -7.71 4.71 2.00
N PRO A 108 -7.60 5.89 2.65
CA PRO A 108 -8.68 6.86 2.70
C PRO A 108 -8.82 7.52 1.32
N ARG A 109 -9.67 6.91 0.48
CA ARG A 109 -10.25 7.55 -0.69
C ARG A 109 -11.57 8.19 -0.30
N ASP A 110 -11.91 9.33 -0.90
CA ASP A 110 -13.23 9.91 -0.78
C ASP A 110 -14.24 8.91 -1.36
N ILE A 111 -14.98 8.21 -0.50
CA ILE A 111 -16.10 7.36 -0.93
C ILE A 111 -17.38 8.21 -0.95
N THR A 112 -17.28 9.44 -1.43
CA THR A 112 -18.46 10.23 -1.83
C THR A 112 -18.56 10.15 -3.34
N ARG A 113 -19.04 9.00 -3.80
CA ARG A 113 -19.54 8.84 -5.16
C ARG A 113 -21.06 9.00 -5.14
N PHE A 114 -21.58 10.06 -4.54
CA PHE A 114 -22.98 10.48 -4.61
C PHE A 114 -23.09 11.99 -4.43
#